data_AF-A0A2D4GXC8-F1
#
_entry.id   AF-A0A2D4GXC8-F1
#
_cell.length_a   1.000
_cell.length_b   1.000
_cell.length_c   1.000
_cell.angle_alpha   90.00
_cell.angle_beta   90.00
_cell.angle_gamma   90.00
#
_symmetry.space_group_name_H-M   'P 1'
#
loop_
_entity.id
_entity.type
_entity.pdbx_description
1 polymer ?
#
loop_
_entity_poly.entity_id
_entity_poly.type
_entity_poly.pdbx_seq_one_letter_code
_entity_poly.pdbx_strand_id
1 'polypeptide(L)'
;NKNLGQKIDSYDVVIRMNDGPVIGYENDVGRRTTYRLFYPESVFSDPLHYDPKTIAVFIVFKRHDLKWLSDLLSGHNIITTNVFWKKPAMKMIYKPNQIRILDPFIIKTTAYELLRFPRKYPRLG
;
A
#
# COMPACT_ATOMS: atom_id res chain seq x y z
N ASN A 1 9.67 -1.97 22.79
CA ASN A 1 8.92 -3.24 22.74
C ASN A 1 7.64 -3.13 23.53
N LYS A 2 6.51 -3.46 22.91
CA LYS A 2 5.22 -3.63 23.56
C LYS A 2 4.76 -5.09 23.58
N ASN A 3 5.50 -6.00 22.93
CA ASN A 3 5.24 -7.45 22.87
C ASN A 3 3.79 -7.79 22.50
N LEU A 4 3.22 -7.04 21.54
CA LEU A 4 1.81 -7.18 21.15
C LEU A 4 1.58 -8.20 20.03
N GLY A 5 2.64 -8.81 19.50
CA GLY A 5 2.57 -9.58 18.26
C GLY A 5 1.58 -10.74 18.31
N GLN A 6 1.56 -11.50 19.41
CA GLN A 6 0.60 -12.59 19.59
C GLN A 6 -0.85 -12.10 19.60
N LYS A 7 -1.11 -10.94 20.22
CA LYS A 7 -2.46 -10.35 20.27
C LYS A 7 -2.87 -9.73 18.94
N ILE A 8 -1.92 -9.22 18.15
CA ILE A 8 -2.21 -8.76 16.79
C ILE A 8 -2.57 -9.97 15.91
N ASP A 9 -1.82 -11.07 16.02
CA ASP A 9 -2.04 -12.25 15.20
C ASP A 9 -3.33 -13.00 15.55
N SER A 10 -3.92 -12.78 16.74
CA SER A 10 -5.15 -13.44 17.19
C SER A 10 -6.44 -12.92 16.54
N TYR A 11 -6.42 -11.75 15.90
CA TYR A 11 -7.60 -11.26 15.16
C TYR A 11 -7.81 -12.07 13.88
N ASP A 12 -9.02 -12.07 13.30
CA ASP A 12 -9.26 -12.72 11.99
C ASP A 12 -8.65 -11.93 10.84
N VAL A 13 -8.67 -10.60 10.93
CA VAL A 13 -8.15 -9.68 9.92
C VAL A 13 -7.05 -8.82 10.52
N VAL A 14 -5.87 -8.81 9.89
CA VAL A 14 -4.77 -7.89 10.21
C VAL A 14 -4.47 -7.03 9.00
N ILE A 15 -4.67 -5.73 9.15
CA ILE A 15 -4.39 -4.73 8.11
C ILE A 15 -3.05 -4.09 8.43
N ARG A 16 -2.15 -4.07 7.45
CA ARG A 16 -0.89 -3.33 7.49
C ARG A 16 -0.86 -2.30 6.38
N MET A 17 -0.01 -1.30 6.51
CA MET A 17 0.14 -0.24 5.52
C MET A 17 1.61 -0.03 5.19
N ASN A 18 1.87 0.44 3.97
CA ASN A 18 3.19 0.86 3.50
C ASN A 18 4.26 -0.26 3.59
N ASP A 19 5.52 0.13 3.70
CA ASP A 19 6.71 -0.70 3.85
C ASP A 19 7.04 -0.98 5.33
N GLY A 20 6.01 -1.07 6.18
CA GLY A 20 6.17 -1.47 7.59
C GLY A 20 6.67 -2.92 7.71
N PRO A 21 7.90 -3.16 8.20
CA PRO A 21 8.49 -4.49 8.24
C PRO A 21 7.87 -5.33 9.37
N VAL A 22 7.79 -6.63 9.11
CA VAL A 22 7.37 -7.66 10.09
C VAL A 22 8.56 -8.51 10.51
N ILE A 23 9.43 -8.82 9.55
CA ILE A 23 10.61 -9.66 9.75
C ILE A 23 11.55 -8.99 10.74
N GLY A 24 11.89 -9.71 11.81
CA GLY A 24 12.71 -9.20 12.92
C GLY A 24 11.95 -8.40 13.99
N TYR A 25 10.65 -8.17 13.80
CA TYR A 25 9.79 -7.40 14.73
C TYR A 25 8.57 -8.20 15.19
N GLU A 26 8.52 -9.50 14.92
CA GLU A 26 7.34 -10.35 15.05
C GLU A 26 6.77 -10.35 16.48
N ASN A 27 7.63 -10.26 17.49
CA ASN A 27 7.22 -10.20 18.89
C ASN A 27 6.40 -8.94 19.20
N ASP A 28 6.70 -7.83 18.54
CA ASP A 28 6.02 -6.55 18.76
C ASP A 28 4.83 -6.36 17.82
N VAL A 29 4.96 -6.73 16.55
CA VAL A 29 3.99 -6.38 15.50
C VAL A 29 3.21 -7.56 14.94
N GLY A 30 3.53 -8.79 15.34
CA GLY A 30 2.89 -10.01 14.84
C GLY A 30 3.42 -10.39 13.45
N ARG A 31 3.15 -11.62 13.03
CA ARG A 31 3.58 -12.19 11.75
C ARG A 31 2.54 -12.08 10.65
N ARG A 32 1.26 -12.02 11.02
CA ARG A 32 0.15 -12.19 10.09
C ARG A 32 -0.17 -10.89 9.37
N THR A 33 -0.49 -10.99 8.08
CA THR A 33 -1.00 -9.87 7.28
C THR A 33 -2.11 -10.41 6.38
N THR A 34 -3.33 -9.90 6.55
CA THR A 34 -4.47 -10.25 5.68
C THR A 34 -4.56 -9.28 4.52
N TYR A 35 -4.50 -7.98 4.82
CA TYR A 35 -4.49 -6.91 3.82
C TYR A 35 -3.27 -6.03 4.04
N ARG A 36 -2.58 -5.67 2.94
CA ARG A 36 -1.56 -4.62 2.97
C ARG A 36 -1.94 -3.50 2.02
N LEU A 37 -2.19 -2.33 2.58
CA LEU A 37 -2.50 -1.11 1.82
C LEU A 37 -1.19 -0.48 1.35
N PHE A 38 -1.11 -0.14 0.07
CA PHE A 38 0.09 0.46 -0.52
C PHE A 38 -0.24 1.40 -1.68
N TYR A 39 0.73 2.24 -2.02
CA TYR A 39 0.80 3.08 -3.20
C TYR A 39 2.23 3.00 -3.79
N PRO A 40 2.53 3.56 -4.97
CA PRO A 40 3.77 3.28 -5.69
C PRO A 40 5.07 3.49 -4.88
N GLU A 41 5.10 4.53 -4.04
CA GLU A 41 6.25 4.90 -3.21
C GLU A 41 6.34 4.15 -1.86
N SER A 42 5.39 3.28 -1.54
CA SER A 42 5.21 2.68 -0.20
C SER A 42 5.18 1.15 -0.16
N VAL A 43 5.59 0.46 -1.22
CA VAL A 43 5.57 -1.01 -1.28
C VAL A 43 6.98 -1.57 -1.29
N PHE A 44 7.17 -2.70 -0.60
CA PHE A 44 8.41 -3.45 -0.65
C PHE A 44 8.72 -3.91 -2.07
N SER A 45 9.98 -3.77 -2.48
CA SER A 45 10.51 -4.36 -3.71
C SER A 45 11.30 -5.64 -3.46
N ASP A 46 11.71 -5.89 -2.21
CA ASP A 46 12.46 -7.08 -1.82
C ASP A 46 11.50 -8.30 -1.67
N PRO A 47 11.71 -9.39 -2.44
CA PRO A 47 10.93 -10.62 -2.33
C PRO A 47 10.93 -11.24 -0.94
N LEU A 48 11.88 -10.92 -0.07
CA LEU A 48 11.90 -11.38 1.33
C LEU A 48 10.61 -11.02 2.08
N HIS A 49 9.95 -9.91 1.70
CA HIS A 49 8.69 -9.46 2.31
C HIS A 49 7.43 -10.05 1.64
N TYR A 50 7.58 -10.95 0.68
CA TYR A 50 6.45 -11.61 0.02
C TYR A 50 5.70 -12.52 0.99
N ASP A 51 4.37 -12.40 0.99
CA ASP A 51 3.46 -13.29 1.71
C ASP A 51 2.34 -13.75 0.76
N PRO A 52 2.22 -15.06 0.47
CA PRO A 52 1.16 -15.60 -0.39
C PRO A 52 -0.25 -15.46 0.20
N LYS A 53 -0.38 -15.23 1.52
CA LYS A 53 -1.68 -15.09 2.20
C LYS A 53 -2.17 -13.64 2.25
N THR A 54 -1.33 -12.67 1.85
CA THR A 54 -1.67 -11.25 1.84
C THR A 54 -2.44 -10.88 0.57
N ILE A 55 -3.51 -10.11 0.73
CA ILE A 55 -4.14 -9.33 -0.35
C ILE A 55 -3.53 -7.92 -0.33
N ALA A 56 -2.92 -7.53 -1.44
CA ALA A 56 -2.30 -6.22 -1.60
C ALA A 56 -3.35 -5.22 -2.13
N VAL A 57 -3.71 -4.24 -1.32
CA VAL A 57 -4.73 -3.23 -1.64
C VAL A 57 -4.05 -1.96 -2.14
N PHE A 58 -4.15 -1.70 -3.43
CA PHE A 58 -3.58 -0.54 -4.10
C PHE A 58 -4.47 0.69 -3.92
N ILE A 59 -3.91 1.75 -3.33
CA ILE A 59 -4.57 3.04 -3.15
C ILE A 59 -4.13 3.98 -4.27
N VAL A 60 -5.10 4.55 -4.98
CA VAL A 60 -4.87 5.47 -6.10
C VAL A 60 -5.07 6.91 -5.62
N PHE A 61 -4.00 7.70 -5.65
CA PHE A 61 -4.02 9.12 -5.31
C PHE A 61 -3.99 10.01 -6.57
N LYS A 62 -3.35 9.55 -7.64
CA LYS A 62 -3.19 10.27 -8.91
C LYS A 62 -3.20 9.30 -10.10
N ARG A 63 -3.51 9.81 -11.30
CA ARG A 63 -3.56 9.00 -12.54
C ARG A 63 -2.26 8.24 -12.81
N HIS A 64 -1.12 8.83 -12.43
CA HIS A 64 0.20 8.22 -12.58
C HIS A 64 0.36 6.91 -11.79
N ASP A 65 -0.40 6.73 -10.69
CA ASP A 65 -0.34 5.51 -9.89
C ASP A 65 -0.89 4.31 -10.68
N LEU A 66 -2.02 4.50 -11.37
CA LEU A 66 -2.61 3.48 -12.25
C LEU A 66 -1.69 3.15 -13.42
N LYS A 67 -1.08 4.17 -14.03
CA LYS A 67 -0.10 3.97 -15.10
C LYS A 67 1.10 3.16 -14.60
N TRP A 68 1.64 3.50 -13.44
CA TRP A 68 2.74 2.77 -12.82
C TRP A 68 2.38 1.29 -12.59
N LEU A 69 1.20 1.00 -12.05
CA LEU A 69 0.78 -0.38 -11.82
C LEU A 69 0.65 -1.15 -13.14
N SER A 70 0.05 -0.53 -14.15
CA SER A 70 -0.09 -1.11 -15.49
C SER A 70 1.26 -1.41 -16.13
N ASP A 71 2.19 -0.46 -16.11
CA ASP A 71 3.53 -0.60 -16.67
C ASP A 71 4.30 -1.73 -15.97
N LEU A 72 4.26 -1.74 -14.63
CA LEU A 72 4.95 -2.72 -13.80
C LEU A 72 4.43 -4.15 -14.00
N LEU A 73 3.12 -4.34 -14.10
CA LEU A 73 2.51 -5.67 -14.31
C LEU A 73 2.66 -6.17 -15.74
N SER A 74 2.74 -5.28 -16.72
CA SER A 74 2.93 -5.64 -18.13
C SER A 74 4.39 -5.96 -18.47
N GLY A 75 5.32 -5.74 -17.53
CA GLY A 75 6.75 -5.89 -17.79
C GLY A 75 7.30 -4.79 -18.72
N HIS A 76 6.67 -3.61 -18.76
CA HIS A 76 7.24 -2.48 -19.49
C HIS A 76 8.55 -2.04 -18.82
N ASN A 77 9.61 -1.92 -19.63
CA ASN A 77 10.95 -1.61 -19.12
C ASN A 77 11.15 -0.13 -18.76
N ILE A 78 10.21 0.75 -19.13
CA ILE A 78 10.30 2.20 -18.89
C ILE A 78 9.12 2.64 -18.03
N ILE A 79 9.38 2.85 -16.75
CA ILE A 79 8.43 3.42 -15.80
C ILE A 79 8.86 4.86 -15.52
N THR A 80 7.97 5.82 -15.78
CA THR A 80 8.21 7.23 -15.51
C THR A 80 8.24 7.47 -13.99
N THR A 81 9.39 7.86 -13.43
CA THR A 81 9.56 8.01 -11.98
C THR A 81 9.53 9.44 -11.47
N ASN A 82 9.73 10.44 -12.33
CA ASN A 82 9.83 11.87 -11.97
C ASN A 82 8.53 12.50 -11.45
N VAL A 83 7.40 11.80 -11.60
CA VAL A 83 6.07 12.22 -11.11
C VAL A 83 5.82 11.79 -9.67
N PHE A 84 6.72 11.01 -9.06
CA PHE A 84 6.64 10.52 -7.70
C PHE A 84 7.61 11.29 -6.81
N TRP A 85 7.22 11.55 -5.55
CA TRP A 85 8.04 12.32 -4.61
C TRP A 85 9.24 11.52 -4.08
N LYS A 86 9.20 10.20 -4.23
CA LYS A 86 10.27 9.24 -3.98
C LYS A 86 10.25 8.22 -5.12
N LYS A 87 11.41 7.60 -5.40
CA LYS A 87 11.50 6.51 -6.37
C LYS A 87 10.48 5.41 -6.02
N PRO A 88 9.53 5.08 -6.91
CA PRO A 88 8.54 4.05 -6.65
C PRO A 88 9.17 2.65 -6.76
N ALA A 89 8.45 1.63 -6.31
CA ALA A 89 8.89 0.25 -6.50
C ALA A 89 9.02 -0.08 -8.01
N MET A 90 10.13 -0.71 -8.36
CA MET A 90 10.48 -1.09 -9.74
C MET A 90 10.22 -2.57 -10.02
N LYS A 91 9.83 -3.32 -8.99
CA LYS A 91 9.44 -4.72 -9.08
C LYS A 91 8.26 -4.96 -8.15
N MET A 92 7.23 -5.65 -8.65
CA MET A 92 6.11 -6.08 -7.83
C MET A 92 6.46 -7.41 -7.14
N ILE A 93 6.29 -7.48 -5.82
CA ILE A 93 6.47 -8.71 -5.06
C ILE A 93 5.20 -9.57 -5.00
N TYR A 94 4.02 -8.97 -5.23
CA TYR A 94 2.73 -9.64 -5.22
C TYR A 94 2.31 -10.11 -6.62
N LYS A 95 1.60 -11.23 -6.68
CA LYS A 95 1.03 -11.72 -7.94
C LYS A 95 -0.18 -10.87 -8.36
N PRO A 96 -0.51 -10.76 -9.66
CA PRO A 96 -1.68 -10.00 -10.12
C PRO A 96 -2.99 -10.40 -9.43
N ASN A 97 -3.19 -11.69 -9.15
CA ASN A 97 -4.38 -12.20 -8.47
C ASN A 97 -4.46 -11.82 -6.97
N GLN A 98 -3.37 -11.38 -6.34
CA GLN A 98 -3.34 -10.87 -4.97
C GLN A 98 -3.61 -9.36 -4.89
N ILE A 99 -3.57 -8.64 -6.02
CA ILE A 99 -3.74 -7.19 -6.05
C ILE A 99 -5.23 -6.84 -6.18
N ARG A 100 -5.68 -5.87 -5.39
CA ARG A 100 -7.01 -5.24 -5.48
C ARG A 100 -6.83 -3.73 -5.52
N ILE A 101 -7.63 -3.03 -6.30
CA ILE A 101 -7.62 -1.56 -6.33
C ILE A 101 -8.73 -1.06 -5.42
N LEU A 102 -8.39 -0.19 -4.47
CA LEU A 102 -9.39 0.46 -3.62
C LEU A 102 -10.20 1.43 -4.48
N ASP A 103 -11.52 1.32 -4.44
CA ASP A 103 -12.41 2.24 -5.14
C ASP A 103 -12.16 3.69 -4.65
N PRO A 104 -11.77 4.64 -5.55
CA PRO A 104 -11.56 6.03 -5.19
C PRO A 104 -12.78 6.70 -4.54
N PHE A 105 -13.99 6.18 -4.75
CA PHE A 105 -15.19 6.63 -4.05
C PHE A 105 -15.05 6.51 -2.53
N ILE A 106 -14.40 5.45 -2.03
CA ILE A 106 -14.17 5.24 -0.59
C ILE A 106 -13.23 6.32 -0.05
N ILE A 107 -12.16 6.65 -0.78
CA ILE A 107 -11.20 7.71 -0.40
C ILE A 107 -11.91 9.06 -0.36
N LYS A 108 -12.69 9.37 -1.40
CA LYS A 108 -13.48 10.61 -1.50
C LYS A 108 -14.47 10.75 -0.34
N THR A 109 -15.22 9.69 -0.05
CA THR A 109 -16.23 9.64 1.02
C THR A 109 -15.55 9.81 2.37
N THR A 110 -14.46 9.07 2.61
CA THR A 110 -13.66 9.20 3.84
C THR A 110 -13.16 10.62 4.03
N ALA A 111 -12.60 11.25 2.99
CA ALA A 111 -12.05 12.59 3.07
C ALA A 111 -13.12 13.66 3.39
N TYR A 112 -14.25 13.64 2.68
CA TYR A 112 -15.21 14.75 2.73
C TYR A 112 -16.37 14.54 3.69
N GLU A 113 -16.77 13.30 3.94
CA GLU A 113 -17.94 13.00 4.78
C GLU A 113 -17.51 12.58 6.19
N LEU A 114 -16.49 11.73 6.31
CA LEU A 114 -16.00 11.27 7.62
C LEU A 114 -15.02 12.26 8.25
N LEU A 115 -13.96 12.63 7.53
CA LEU A 115 -12.89 13.51 8.05
C LEU A 115 -13.17 15.00 7.86
N ARG A 116 -14.20 15.34 7.06
CA ARG A 116 -14.64 16.71 6.81
C ARG A 116 -13.53 17.64 6.30
N PHE A 117 -12.62 17.13 5.47
CA PHE A 117 -11.59 17.96 4.85
C PHE A 117 -12.20 19.03 3.92
N PRO A 118 -11.54 20.19 3.78
CA PRO A 118 -11.99 21.21 2.84
C PRO A 118 -11.94 20.68 1.40
N ARG A 119 -13.01 20.92 0.63
CA ARG A 119 -13.10 20.54 -0.79
C ARG A 119 -12.24 21.42 -1.70
N LYS A 120 -11.77 22.55 -1.20
CA LYS A 120 -10.88 23.49 -1.87
C LYS A 120 -9.74 23.82 -0.92
N TYR A 121 -8.52 23.52 -1.32
CA TYR A 121 -7.33 24.06 -0.66
C TYR A 121 -7.06 25.44 -1.24
N PRO A 122 -6.69 26.44 -0.41
CA PRO A 122 -6.21 27.72 -0.93
C PRO A 122 -5.03 27.45 -1.87
N ARG A 123 -5.01 28.09 -3.04
CA ARG A 123 -3.78 28.12 -3.83
C ARG A 123 -2.78 28.92 -3.01
N LEU A 124 -1.62 28.33 -2.71
CA LEU A 124 -0.48 29.13 -2.27
C LEU A 124 -0.18 30.11 -3.40
N GLY A 125 -0.33 31.40 -3.12
CA GLY A 125 0.01 32.49 -4.04
C GLY A 125 1.51 32.70 -4.14
#